data_AF-X1PFF1-F1
#
_entry.id   AF-X1PFF1-F1
#
_cell.length_a   1.000
_cell.length_b   1.000
_cell.length_c   1.000
_cell.angle_alpha   90.00
_cell.angle_beta   90.00
_cell.angle_gamma   90.00
#
_symmetry.space_group_name_H-M   'P 1'
#
loop_
_entity.id
_entity.type
_entity.pdbx_description
1 polymer ?
#
loop_
_entity_poly.entity_id
_entity_poly.type
_entity_poly.pdbx_seq_one_letter_code
_entity_poly.pdbx_strand_id
1 'polypeptide(L)'
;MKLLSIVLAYLLDLIFGDPRWLPHPVRGMGKLTEYLEKKLRGSISCQILSGAVLTITVVGLAYLGSFFAIRLAGQINRWAGFTISTVLIFTTLSSRSLSKEARSVYQSLKSGSIKDARKKLSLIVGRDTQVLNQDEIIRATVETVAENSVDGIISPLFYAALGGAPLALA
;
A
#
# COMPACT_ATOMS: atom_id res chain seq x y z
N MET A 1 15.92 8.00 16.15
CA MET A 1 15.97 6.96 15.10
C MET A 1 14.68 6.83 14.30
N LYS A 2 13.48 6.92 14.92
CA LYS A 2 12.19 6.86 14.19
C LYS A 2 12.11 7.83 13.00
N LEU A 3 12.35 9.13 13.22
CA LEU A 3 12.35 10.13 12.15
C LEU A 3 13.35 9.79 11.03
N LEU A 4 14.54 9.33 11.39
CA LEU A 4 15.56 8.92 10.42
C LEU A 4 15.09 7.72 9.58
N SER A 5 14.41 6.73 10.19
CA SER A 5 13.82 5.60 9.46
C SER A 5 12.75 6.05 8.49
N ILE A 6 11.91 7.02 8.87
CA ILE A 6 10.86 7.57 7.99
C ILE A 6 11.48 8.29 6.79
N VAL A 7 12.44 9.20 7.05
CA VAL A 7 13.12 9.94 5.99
C VAL A 7 13.86 8.99 5.05
N LEU A 8 14.59 8.02 5.59
CA LEU A 8 15.32 7.05 4.79
C LEU A 8 14.37 6.16 3.99
N ALA A 9 13.28 5.68 4.58
CA ALA A 9 12.26 4.89 3.89
C ALA A 9 11.63 5.66 2.72
N TYR A 10 11.30 6.94 2.93
CA TYR A 10 10.76 7.80 1.89
C TYR A 10 11.76 8.04 0.75
N LEU A 11 13.04 8.29 1.07
CA LEU A 11 14.09 8.38 0.05
C LEU A 11 14.26 7.08 -0.73
N LEU A 12 14.17 5.93 -0.05
CA LEU A 12 14.21 4.62 -0.72
C LEU A 12 13.01 4.44 -1.66
N ASP A 13 11.80 4.84 -1.27
CA ASP A 13 10.62 4.82 -2.16
C ASP A 13 10.82 5.72 -3.38
N LEU A 14 11.35 6.92 -3.19
CA LEU A 14 11.68 7.82 -4.30
C LEU A 14 12.76 7.28 -5.25
N ILE A 15 13.64 6.38 -4.80
CA ILE A 15 14.71 5.78 -5.63
C ILE A 15 14.26 4.47 -6.29
N PHE A 16 13.63 3.58 -5.53
CA PHE A 16 13.33 2.21 -5.94
C PHE A 16 11.85 2.00 -6.31
N GLY A 17 10.93 2.74 -5.70
CA GLY A 17 9.49 2.48 -5.77
C GLY A 17 9.15 1.12 -5.16
N ASP A 18 8.14 0.44 -5.71
CA ASP A 18 7.78 -0.94 -5.33
C ASP A 18 8.44 -1.97 -6.27
N PRO A 19 9.62 -2.53 -5.93
CA PRO A 19 10.25 -3.58 -6.71
C PRO A 19 9.42 -4.88 -6.63
N ARG A 20 8.96 -5.35 -7.79
CA ARG A 20 8.10 -6.54 -7.91
C ARG A 20 8.66 -7.83 -7.28
N TRP A 21 9.96 -7.93 -7.11
CA TRP A 21 10.67 -9.09 -6.57
C TRP A 21 10.76 -9.12 -5.04
N LEU A 22 10.51 -7.99 -4.35
CA LEU A 22 10.55 -7.97 -2.89
C LEU A 22 9.25 -8.58 -2.32
N PRO A 23 9.34 -9.46 -1.32
CA PRO A 23 8.17 -9.92 -0.59
C PRO A 23 7.56 -8.72 0.16
N HIS A 24 6.39 -8.29 -0.29
CA HIS A 24 5.75 -7.07 0.18
C HIS A 24 4.70 -7.39 1.26
N PRO A 25 4.89 -6.95 2.53
CA PRO A 25 3.97 -7.24 3.63
C PRO A 25 2.51 -6.91 3.30
N VAL A 26 2.26 -5.77 2.66
CA VAL A 26 0.91 -5.32 2.27
C VAL A 26 0.25 -6.29 1.27
N ARG A 27 1.01 -6.92 0.35
CA ARG A 27 0.46 -7.95 -0.54
C ARG A 27 0.12 -9.23 0.24
N GLY A 28 0.91 -9.55 1.27
CA GLY A 28 0.61 -10.62 2.21
C GLY A 28 -0.69 -10.36 2.98
N MET A 29 -0.88 -9.12 3.46
CA MET A 29 -2.13 -8.69 4.10
C MET A 29 -3.32 -8.82 3.15
N GLY A 30 -3.19 -8.38 1.90
CA GLY A 30 -4.25 -8.54 0.89
C GLY A 30 -4.65 -10.00 0.66
N LYS A 31 -3.68 -10.91 0.54
CA LYS A 31 -3.95 -12.36 0.42
C LYS A 31 -4.60 -12.94 1.66
N LEU A 32 -4.17 -12.50 2.85
CA LEU A 32 -4.76 -12.92 4.12
C LEU A 32 -6.21 -12.43 4.23
N THR A 33 -6.48 -11.18 3.85
CA THR A 33 -7.83 -10.62 3.79
C THR A 33 -8.72 -11.42 2.86
N GLU A 34 -8.27 -11.73 1.64
CA GLU A 34 -9.06 -12.51 0.68
C GLU A 34 -9.35 -13.94 1.20
N TYR A 35 -8.37 -14.58 1.84
CA TYR A 35 -8.53 -15.88 2.45
C TYR A 35 -9.53 -15.86 3.62
N LEU A 36 -9.37 -14.90 4.54
CA LEU A 36 -10.23 -14.76 5.72
C LEU A 36 -11.64 -14.33 5.34
N GLU A 37 -11.83 -13.47 4.34
CA GLU A 37 -13.14 -13.05 3.86
C GLU A 37 -13.96 -14.25 3.40
N LYS A 38 -13.37 -15.12 2.55
CA LYS A 38 -14.04 -16.34 2.06
C LYS A 38 -14.42 -17.28 3.21
N LYS A 39 -13.52 -17.45 4.19
CA LYS A 39 -13.76 -18.33 5.34
C LYS A 39 -14.82 -17.76 6.29
N LEU A 40 -14.73 -16.50 6.66
CA LEU A 40 -15.59 -15.87 7.65
C LEU A 40 -17.00 -15.62 7.12
N ARG A 41 -17.17 -15.32 5.83
CA ARG A 41 -18.50 -15.25 5.20
C ARG A 41 -19.26 -16.58 5.24
N GLY A 42 -18.55 -17.71 5.18
CA GLY A 42 -19.15 -19.04 5.30
C GLY A 42 -19.43 -19.47 6.75
N SER A 43 -18.76 -18.89 7.74
CA SER A 43 -18.85 -19.31 9.15
C SER A 43 -19.65 -18.37 10.06
N ILE A 44 -19.77 -17.09 9.72
CA ILE A 44 -20.44 -16.08 10.55
C ILE A 44 -21.58 -15.46 9.74
N SER A 45 -22.82 -15.71 10.16
CA SER A 45 -24.01 -15.18 9.47
C SER A 45 -24.14 -13.65 9.55
N CYS A 46 -23.65 -13.04 10.63
CA CYS A 46 -23.65 -11.59 10.80
C CYS A 46 -22.46 -10.95 10.05
N GLN A 47 -22.75 -10.22 8.97
CA GLN A 47 -21.72 -9.59 8.13
C GLN A 47 -20.87 -8.57 8.89
N ILE A 48 -21.47 -7.80 9.82
CA ILE A 48 -20.75 -6.82 10.63
C ILE A 48 -19.72 -7.51 11.53
N LEU A 49 -20.13 -8.58 12.21
CA LEU A 49 -19.23 -9.35 13.08
C LEU A 49 -18.10 -10.00 12.26
N SER A 50 -18.43 -10.54 11.09
CA SER A 50 -17.46 -11.11 10.14
C SER A 50 -16.40 -10.08 9.73
N GLY A 51 -16.82 -8.87 9.34
CA GLY A 51 -15.93 -7.76 9.00
C GLY A 51 -15.08 -7.27 10.17
N ALA A 52 -15.64 -7.22 11.39
CA ALA A 52 -14.92 -6.83 12.60
C ALA A 52 -13.82 -7.85 12.95
N VAL A 53 -14.15 -9.15 12.93
CA VAL A 53 -13.18 -10.23 13.18
C VAL A 53 -12.07 -10.21 12.12
N LEU A 54 -12.41 -10.02 10.85
CA LEU A 54 -11.42 -9.90 9.77
C LEU A 54 -10.47 -8.73 10.03
N THR A 55 -11.01 -7.54 10.30
CA THR A 55 -10.22 -6.32 10.52
C THR A 55 -9.29 -6.47 11.71
N ILE A 56 -9.83 -6.87 12.88
CA ILE A 56 -9.04 -7.07 14.11
C ILE A 56 -7.92 -8.08 13.88
N THR A 57 -8.20 -9.16 13.15
CA THR A 57 -7.21 -10.20 12.87
C THR A 57 -6.09 -9.68 11.96
N VAL A 58 -6.43 -9.06 10.83
CA VAL A 58 -5.42 -8.59 9.85
C VAL A 58 -4.58 -7.45 10.43
N VAL A 59 -5.23 -6.43 10.99
CA VAL A 59 -4.56 -5.27 11.61
C VAL A 59 -3.74 -5.71 12.81
N GLY A 60 -4.30 -6.55 13.68
CA GLY A 60 -3.60 -7.08 14.85
C GLY A 60 -2.36 -7.89 14.49
N LEU A 61 -2.44 -8.76 13.47
CA LEU A 61 -1.30 -9.52 12.99
C LEU A 61 -0.23 -8.64 12.34
N ALA A 62 -0.62 -7.63 11.56
CA ALA A 62 0.32 -6.69 10.97
C ALA A 62 1.06 -5.88 12.05
N TYR A 63 0.33 -5.35 13.03
CA TYR A 63 0.90 -4.61 14.16
C TYR A 63 1.83 -5.49 15.00
N LEU A 64 1.36 -6.65 15.46
CA LEU A 64 2.14 -7.54 16.33
C LEU A 64 3.35 -8.10 15.58
N GLY A 65 3.16 -8.54 14.34
CA GLY A 65 4.23 -9.08 13.50
C GLY A 65 5.37 -8.07 13.30
N SER A 66 5.04 -6.84 12.93
CA SER A 66 6.02 -5.77 12.77
C SER A 66 6.66 -5.34 14.09
N PHE A 67 5.88 -5.24 15.16
CA PHE A 67 6.37 -4.92 16.50
C PHE A 67 7.40 -5.94 17.00
N PHE A 68 7.05 -7.24 16.96
CA PHE A 68 7.96 -8.31 17.39
C PHE A 68 9.18 -8.43 16.47
N ALA A 69 9.02 -8.29 15.16
CA ALA A 69 10.15 -8.30 14.23
C ALA A 69 11.19 -7.23 14.57
N ILE A 70 10.75 -5.99 14.83
CA ILE A 70 11.64 -4.89 15.21
C ILE A 70 12.24 -5.13 16.60
N ARG A 71 11.44 -5.62 17.55
CA ARG A 71 11.89 -5.84 18.93
C ARG A 71 12.98 -6.92 18.99
N LEU A 72 12.78 -8.04 18.31
CA LEU A 72 13.74 -9.15 18.24
C LEU A 72 15.01 -8.73 17.49
N ALA A 73 14.90 -8.04 16.36
CA ALA A 73 16.06 -7.51 15.65
C ALA A 73 16.86 -6.51 16.51
N GLY A 74 16.16 -5.68 17.27
CA GLY A 74 16.79 -4.72 18.20
C GLY A 74 17.52 -5.37 19.37
N GLN A 75 17.17 -6.60 19.76
CA GLN A 75 17.92 -7.36 20.77
C GLN A 75 19.27 -7.86 20.25
N ILE A 76 19.38 -8.13 18.94
CA ILE A 76 20.65 -8.52 18.30
C ILE A 76 21.56 -7.29 18.18
N ASN A 77 21.05 -6.22 17.55
CA ASN A 77 21.74 -4.93 17.45
C ASN A 77 20.73 -3.81 17.17
N ARG A 78 20.95 -2.63 17.76
CA ARG A 78 20.15 -1.43 17.49
C ARG A 78 20.03 -1.09 16.00
N TRP A 79 21.08 -1.31 15.22
CA TRP A 79 21.08 -1.09 13.77
C TRP A 79 20.17 -2.07 13.03
N ALA A 80 20.08 -3.32 13.47
CA ALA A 80 19.19 -4.30 12.85
C ALA A 80 17.71 -3.92 13.05
N GLY A 81 17.33 -3.51 14.26
CA GLY A 81 15.99 -2.98 14.53
C GLY A 81 15.67 -1.72 13.70
N PHE A 82 16.65 -0.82 13.56
CA PHE A 82 16.53 0.36 12.69
C PHE A 82 16.32 -0.01 11.22
N THR A 83 17.10 -0.96 10.69
CA THR A 83 16.98 -1.42 9.29
C THR A 83 15.62 -2.07 9.04
N ILE A 84 15.18 -2.99 9.90
CA ILE A 84 13.86 -3.63 9.78
C ILE A 84 12.74 -2.58 9.82
N SER A 85 12.79 -1.64 10.76
CA SER A 85 11.80 -0.56 10.82
C SER A 85 11.78 0.29 9.54
N THR A 86 12.94 0.57 8.97
CA THR A 86 13.04 1.38 7.74
C THR A 86 12.47 0.62 6.54
N VAL A 87 12.82 -0.67 6.39
CA VAL A 87 12.30 -1.51 5.32
C VAL A 87 10.79 -1.67 5.41
N LEU A 88 10.26 -1.88 6.63
CA LEU A 88 8.82 -2.00 6.83
C LEU A 88 8.06 -0.72 6.46
N ILE A 89 8.55 0.46 6.85
CA ILE A 89 7.95 1.74 6.42
C ILE A 89 8.10 1.94 4.91
N PHE A 90 9.24 1.57 4.33
CA PHE A 90 9.44 1.65 2.88
C PHE A 90 8.39 0.81 2.14
N THR A 91 8.04 -0.37 2.64
CA THR A 91 6.98 -1.20 2.05
C THR A 91 5.56 -0.68 2.24
N THR A 92 5.32 0.41 2.98
CA THR A 92 3.99 1.01 3.05
C THR A 92 3.85 2.23 2.13
N LEU A 93 4.94 2.67 1.50
CA LEU A 93 4.98 3.83 0.63
C LEU A 93 4.90 3.43 -0.85
N SER A 94 4.25 4.26 -1.65
CA SER A 94 4.08 4.00 -3.10
C SER A 94 4.23 5.23 -3.99
N SER A 95 4.90 6.29 -3.52
CA SER A 95 4.96 7.60 -4.20
C SER A 95 5.50 7.50 -5.62
N ARG A 96 6.63 6.80 -5.80
CA ARG A 96 7.26 6.66 -7.12
C ARG A 96 6.44 5.77 -8.04
N SER A 97 5.89 4.68 -7.52
CA SER A 97 5.04 3.76 -8.28
C SER A 97 3.77 4.46 -8.75
N LEU A 98 3.09 5.18 -7.87
CA LEU A 98 1.89 5.95 -8.19
C LEU A 98 2.16 7.01 -9.26
N SER A 99 3.26 7.77 -9.11
CA SER A 99 3.69 8.74 -10.11
C SER A 99 3.93 8.09 -11.48
N LYS A 100 4.62 6.95 -11.50
CA LYS A 100 4.93 6.20 -12.73
C LYS A 100 3.67 5.72 -13.43
N GLU A 101 2.74 5.11 -12.70
CA GLU A 101 1.50 4.59 -13.29
C GLU A 101 0.61 5.72 -13.81
N ALA A 102 0.41 6.80 -13.04
CA ALA A 102 -0.34 7.97 -13.49
C ALA A 102 0.30 8.63 -14.72
N ARG A 103 1.64 8.74 -14.75
CA ARG A 103 2.37 9.28 -15.90
C ARG A 103 2.21 8.40 -17.12
N SER A 104 2.12 7.09 -16.95
CA SER A 104 1.92 6.15 -18.05
C SER A 104 0.56 6.36 -18.75
N VAL A 105 -0.50 6.66 -17.99
CA VAL A 105 -1.84 6.98 -18.53
C VAL A 105 -1.78 8.31 -19.27
N TYR A 106 -1.19 9.34 -18.65
CA TYR A 106 -0.99 10.65 -19.27
C TYR A 106 -0.24 10.55 -20.61
N GLN A 107 0.83 9.76 -20.69
CA GLN A 107 1.58 9.57 -21.93
C GLN A 107 0.74 8.92 -23.04
N SER A 108 -0.10 7.93 -22.70
CA SER A 108 -1.00 7.30 -23.68
C SER A 108 -2.09 8.24 -24.18
N LEU A 109 -2.63 9.09 -23.31
CA LEU A 109 -3.54 10.16 -23.72
C LEU A 109 -2.85 11.18 -24.63
N LYS A 110 -1.64 11.59 -24.26
CA LYS A 110 -0.84 12.55 -25.05
C LYS A 110 -0.50 12.01 -26.45
N SER A 111 -0.33 10.69 -26.60
CA SER A 111 -0.08 10.06 -27.90
C SER A 111 -1.37 9.75 -28.70
N GLY A 112 -2.55 10.15 -28.20
CA GLY A 112 -3.84 9.90 -28.85
C GLY A 112 -4.36 8.46 -28.73
N SER A 113 -3.71 7.59 -27.94
CA SER A 113 -4.12 6.19 -27.80
C SER A 113 -5.06 6.00 -26.62
N ILE A 114 -6.37 6.18 -26.88
CA ILE A 114 -7.42 5.96 -25.86
C ILE A 114 -7.45 4.50 -25.40
N LYS A 115 -7.28 3.54 -26.31
CA LYS A 115 -7.26 2.10 -25.96
C LYS A 115 -6.15 1.77 -24.98
N ASP A 116 -4.93 2.30 -25.19
CA ASP A 116 -3.82 2.08 -24.26
C ASP A 116 -4.03 2.82 -22.94
N ALA A 117 -4.61 4.03 -22.98
CA ALA A 117 -4.92 4.78 -21.77
C ALA A 117 -5.93 4.02 -20.88
N ARG A 118 -6.97 3.40 -21.46
CA ARG A 118 -7.92 2.52 -20.74
C ARG A 118 -7.21 1.33 -20.10
N LYS A 119 -6.37 0.63 -20.88
CA LYS A 119 -5.61 -0.53 -20.38
C LYS A 119 -4.65 -0.18 -19.25
N LYS A 120 -4.02 0.99 -19.28
CA LYS A 120 -3.14 1.44 -18.20
C LYS A 120 -3.94 1.90 -16.98
N LEU A 121 -5.04 2.62 -17.20
CA LEU A 121 -5.94 3.05 -16.14
C LEU A 121 -6.51 1.85 -15.38
N SER A 122 -6.86 0.75 -16.06
CA SER A 122 -7.39 -0.46 -15.42
C SER A 122 -6.41 -1.15 -14.47
N LEU A 123 -5.13 -0.78 -14.49
CA LEU A 123 -4.13 -1.30 -13.54
C LEU A 123 -4.13 -0.55 -12.21
N ILE A 124 -4.69 0.65 -12.16
CA ILE A 124 -4.70 1.52 -10.98
C ILE A 124 -6.09 1.82 -10.44
N VAL A 125 -7.14 1.60 -11.23
CA VAL A 125 -8.53 1.79 -10.80
C VAL A 125 -9.26 0.46 -10.67
N GLY A 126 -10.15 0.35 -9.68
CA GLY A 126 -10.97 -0.86 -9.45
C GLY A 126 -12.25 -0.96 -10.29
N ARG A 127 -12.55 0.01 -11.17
CA ARG A 127 -13.76 0.05 -12.01
C ARG A 127 -13.51 -0.36 -13.45
N ASP A 128 -14.57 -0.75 -14.15
CA ASP A 128 -14.48 -1.01 -15.59
C ASP A 128 -14.08 0.27 -16.34
N THR A 129 -13.08 0.15 -17.21
CA THR A 129 -12.50 1.26 -17.98
C THR A 129 -12.80 1.15 -19.48
N GLN A 130 -13.41 0.04 -19.94
CA GLN A 130 -13.50 -0.28 -21.36
C GLN A 130 -14.30 0.75 -22.17
N VAL A 131 -15.30 1.37 -21.54
CA VAL A 131 -16.23 2.32 -22.17
C VAL A 131 -15.86 3.79 -21.94
N LEU A 132 -14.84 4.09 -21.12
CA LEU A 132 -14.56 5.47 -20.71
C LEU A 132 -14.04 6.34 -21.85
N ASN A 133 -14.63 7.52 -22.04
CA ASN A 133 -14.12 8.54 -22.94
C ASN A 133 -12.87 9.22 -22.37
N GLN A 134 -12.25 10.13 -23.14
CA GLN A 134 -11.01 10.79 -22.74
C GLN A 134 -11.16 11.57 -21.41
N ASP A 135 -12.23 12.34 -21.25
CA ASP A 135 -12.46 13.15 -20.05
C ASP A 135 -12.71 12.29 -18.82
N GLU A 136 -13.42 11.18 -18.99
CA GLU A 136 -13.65 10.18 -17.94
C GLU A 136 -12.35 9.47 -17.54
N ILE A 137 -11.45 9.19 -18.49
CA ILE A 137 -10.12 8.63 -18.18
C ILE A 137 -9.29 9.64 -17.37
N ILE A 138 -9.30 10.92 -17.75
CA ILE A 138 -8.58 11.97 -17.02
C ILE A 138 -9.12 12.08 -15.60
N ARG A 139 -10.45 12.19 -15.46
CA ARG A 139 -11.12 12.26 -14.16
C ARG A 139 -10.80 11.05 -13.29
N ALA A 140 -10.91 9.84 -13.86
CA ALA A 140 -10.57 8.61 -13.17
C ALA A 140 -9.13 8.60 -12.68
N THR A 141 -8.20 9.04 -13.52
CA THR A 141 -6.78 9.10 -13.16
C THR A 141 -6.56 10.06 -11.99
N VAL A 142 -7.19 11.24 -12.00
CA VAL A 142 -7.06 12.23 -10.91
C VAL A 142 -7.70 11.71 -9.62
N GLU A 143 -8.91 11.14 -9.68
CA GLU A 143 -9.59 10.52 -8.53
C GLU A 143 -8.71 9.43 -7.91
N THR A 144 -8.19 8.51 -8.73
CA THR A 144 -7.33 7.42 -8.28
C THR A 144 -6.01 7.94 -7.69
N VAL A 145 -5.39 8.96 -8.28
CA VAL A 145 -4.17 9.56 -7.72
C VAL A 145 -4.45 10.22 -6.37
N ALA A 146 -5.57 10.94 -6.24
CA ALA A 146 -5.94 11.58 -4.98
C ALA A 146 -6.18 10.56 -3.87
N GLU A 147 -6.96 9.51 -4.15
CA GLU A 147 -7.25 8.41 -3.22
C GLU A 147 -5.97 7.69 -2.79
N ASN A 148 -5.16 7.24 -3.76
CA ASN A 148 -3.92 6.50 -3.47
C ASN A 148 -2.83 7.38 -2.85
N SER A 149 -2.88 8.71 -2.99
CA SER A 149 -1.96 9.60 -2.29
C SER A 149 -2.21 9.57 -0.78
N VAL A 150 -3.48 9.45 -0.37
CA VAL A 150 -3.82 9.31 1.05
C VAL A 150 -3.36 7.93 1.55
N ASP A 151 -3.77 6.87 0.86
CA ASP A 151 -3.57 5.50 1.33
C ASP A 151 -2.11 5.03 1.23
N GLY A 152 -1.38 5.45 0.20
CA GLY A 152 -0.03 4.99 -0.11
C GLY A 152 1.09 5.97 0.27
N ILE A 153 0.78 7.15 0.80
CA ILE A 153 1.81 8.15 1.16
C ILE A 153 1.45 8.83 2.48
N ILE A 154 0.33 9.54 2.54
CA ILE A 154 0.00 10.42 3.68
C ILE A 154 -0.29 9.60 4.94
N SER A 155 -1.20 8.63 4.86
CA SER A 155 -1.60 7.80 6.01
C SER A 155 -0.41 6.98 6.55
N PRO A 156 0.38 6.27 5.72
CA PRO A 156 1.56 5.55 6.21
C PRO A 156 2.58 6.46 6.89
N LEU A 157 2.88 7.64 6.34
CA LEU A 157 3.82 8.59 6.96
C LEU A 157 3.27 9.16 8.27
N PHE A 158 1.98 9.48 8.32
CA PHE A 158 1.32 10.00 9.51
C PHE A 158 1.37 8.99 10.66
N TYR A 159 0.96 7.75 10.42
CA TYR A 159 0.99 6.70 11.45
C TYR A 159 2.42 6.25 11.79
N ALA A 160 3.35 6.28 10.82
CA ALA A 160 4.77 6.08 11.10
C ALA A 160 5.33 7.15 12.04
N ALA A 161 4.90 8.41 11.90
CA ALA A 161 5.31 9.48 12.81
C ALA A 161 4.78 9.26 14.24
N LEU A 162 3.54 8.78 14.38
CA LEU A 162 2.92 8.49 15.67
C LEU A 162 3.56 7.28 16.38
N GLY A 163 3.67 6.14 15.69
CA GLY A 163 4.04 4.86 16.31
C GLY A 163 5.23 4.13 15.70
N GLY A 164 5.81 4.66 14.62
CA GLY A 164 6.82 3.96 13.83
C GLY A 164 6.19 2.93 12.90
N ALA A 165 7.02 2.02 12.38
CA ALA A 165 6.59 1.01 11.41
C ALA A 165 5.38 0.17 11.83
N PRO A 166 5.19 -0.20 13.13
CA PRO A 166 4.02 -0.99 13.51
C PRO A 166 2.69 -0.28 13.29
N LEU A 167 2.58 1.02 13.57
CA LEU A 167 1.37 1.77 13.26
C LEU A 167 1.27 2.12 11.77
N ALA A 168 2.39 2.23 11.05
CA ALA A 168 2.36 2.46 9.60
C ALA A 168 1.78 1.26 8.81
N LEU A 169 1.92 0.05 9.37
CA LEU A 169 1.46 -1.21 8.77
C LEU A 169 0.08 -1.67 9.24
N ALA A 170 -0.39 -1.14 10.38
CA ALA A 170 -1.66 -1.50 11.00
C ALA A 170 -2.79 -0.66 10.40
#